data_AF-A0A968L9Z3-F1
#
_entry.id   AF-A0A968L9Z3-F1
#
_cell.length_a   1.000
_cell.length_b   1.000
_cell.length_c   1.000
_cell.angle_alpha   90.00
_cell.angle_beta   90.00
_cell.angle_gamma   90.00
#
_symmetry.space_group_name_H-M   'P 1'
#
loop_
_entity.id
_entity.type
_entity.pdbx_description
1 polymer ?
#
loop_
_entity_poly.entity_id
_entity_poly.type
_entity_poly.pdbx_seq_one_letter_code
_entity_poly.pdbx_strand_id
1 'polypeptide(L)'
;MTPLDLQSERVNAMGNIVSEGVLNQLGRPRLDRLTVLIREAGQNSWDAKADEAPTVRFSTDLYEVSEEQRRILRNTVFRSLPKGVRLAEALDRRRADPLRLLAISDRGTKGLGGPTRADLVGRPDEPRDFVDFMRNVGEPPRRIAGGTYGYGKTAFYRASGPRAILAYTRCRVNGRVETRFIAAALGDSHIAERVRYTGRHWWGRLVDGIVEPATGAEANELGLCLGLPTFDGTELGTSVVVIDPQLDGRTPMSASAHIAEALLWHFWPKMLPGDTGAPAMEFHVSCDGLTVVVPDPRSTPPLNGFAEAMSVVKGRAIGHPIALESAQYPIASQRPAAHLGRLALVKFGHVPRRHLADDDRDGAWVIPDLAHHVALMRGPELVVKYMEGPVLPGATIEYAGSFLVDPAVESAFAKSEPPTHDDWSPDMLENDWERRYVRIAQRRIAEILQEYASPLPVESESVTTVGGLGGFSDELGSIFLGEAGSGLSVPDDGGTAGSRAVGGTRPRRPRLTIAPDGGHLELFEGRRAFAVDFAVEHVPGSTRSIVLAESSVVLEGHAIETDPPAGAGSPEVICWVGPDGRRHTGDRLIVSGQATGMWRVYVSVPTDAAIALDLQAVSGGAE
;
A
#
# COMPACT_ATOMS: atom_id res chain seq x y z
N MET A 1 11.56 34.03 26.01
CA MET A 1 12.41 32.87 25.71
C MET A 1 13.82 33.30 25.37
N THR A 2 14.83 32.63 25.94
CA THR A 2 16.24 32.86 25.64
C THR A 2 16.59 32.25 24.28
N PRO A 3 17.26 32.98 23.36
CA PRO A 3 17.65 32.41 22.07
C PRO A 3 18.60 31.22 22.20
N LEU A 4 18.51 30.25 21.30
CA LEU A 4 19.38 29.09 21.24
C LEU A 4 20.78 29.45 20.72
N ASP A 5 21.77 28.71 21.18
CA ASP A 5 23.17 28.82 20.78
C ASP A 5 23.44 27.97 19.53
N LEU A 6 24.13 28.55 18.55
CA LEU A 6 24.53 27.87 17.32
C LEU A 6 25.92 27.24 17.48
N GLN A 7 26.05 25.97 17.09
CA GLN A 7 27.34 25.33 16.82
C GLN A 7 27.41 24.86 15.38
N SER A 8 28.48 25.27 14.69
CA SER A 8 28.82 24.78 13.35
C SER A 8 30.02 23.85 13.46
N GLU A 9 29.90 22.66 12.88
CA GLU A 9 30.96 21.67 12.98
C GLU A 9 32.17 22.02 12.11
N ARG A 10 33.34 22.02 12.73
CA ARG A 10 34.63 22.19 12.04
C ARG A 10 35.07 20.86 11.45
N VAL A 11 35.71 20.90 10.28
CA VAL A 11 36.48 19.77 9.78
C VAL A 11 37.64 19.53 10.76
N ASN A 12 37.74 18.34 11.33
CA ASN A 12 38.83 17.99 12.22
C ASN A 12 40.16 17.84 11.43
N ALA A 13 41.28 17.70 12.13
CA ALA A 13 42.60 17.59 11.50
C ALA A 13 42.78 16.32 10.65
N MET A 14 41.98 15.27 10.89
CA MET A 14 42.07 13.97 10.22
C MET A 14 41.03 13.76 9.11
N GLY A 15 40.16 14.75 8.87
CA GLY A 15 38.98 14.64 8.01
C GLY A 15 37.75 14.09 8.75
N ASN A 16 36.59 14.69 8.44
CA ASN A 16 35.26 14.25 8.86
C ASN A 16 34.35 14.13 7.64
N ILE A 17 33.21 13.45 7.79
CA ILE A 17 32.18 13.35 6.76
C ILE A 17 31.56 14.74 6.55
N VAL A 18 31.63 15.24 5.33
CA VAL A 18 31.01 16.50 4.91
C VAL A 18 29.54 16.30 4.60
N SER A 19 28.71 17.32 4.80
CA SER A 19 27.25 17.27 4.60
C SER A 19 26.84 16.81 3.20
N GLU A 20 27.58 17.18 2.17
CA GLU A 20 27.34 16.73 0.78
C GLU A 20 27.50 15.20 0.64
N GLY A 21 28.47 14.61 1.34
CA GLY A 21 28.65 13.16 1.38
C GLY A 21 27.47 12.44 2.04
N VAL A 22 26.91 13.03 3.10
CA VAL A 22 25.70 12.55 3.77
C VAL A 22 24.49 12.57 2.83
N LEU A 23 24.35 13.64 2.05
CA LEU A 23 23.21 13.82 1.15
C LEU A 23 23.32 13.01 -0.14
N ASN A 24 24.51 12.68 -0.63
CA ASN A 24 24.71 11.92 -1.86
C ASN A 24 24.65 10.39 -1.65
N GLN A 25 24.55 9.93 -0.40
CA GLN A 25 24.64 8.50 -0.04
C GLN A 25 23.33 7.71 -0.13
N LEU A 26 22.16 8.36 -0.09
CA LEU A 26 20.99 7.73 -0.71
C LEU A 26 21.12 7.95 -2.21
N GLY A 27 20.95 6.91 -3.01
CA GLY A 27 20.80 7.08 -4.45
C GLY A 27 19.63 8.01 -4.80
N ARG A 28 19.31 8.10 -6.10
CA ARG A 28 18.00 8.63 -6.52
C ARG A 28 16.97 7.55 -6.18
N PRO A 29 16.13 7.71 -5.14
CA PRO A 29 15.13 6.71 -4.81
C PRO A 29 14.16 6.59 -6.00
N ARG A 30 13.63 5.39 -6.24
CA ARG A 30 12.51 5.23 -7.19
C ARG A 30 11.22 5.84 -6.63
N LEU A 31 11.12 5.93 -5.31
CA LEU A 31 9.98 6.44 -4.57
C LEU A 31 9.99 7.96 -4.44
N ASP A 32 8.78 8.52 -4.37
CA ASP A 32 8.53 9.93 -4.05
C ASP A 32 9.15 10.32 -2.70
N ARG A 33 9.57 11.59 -2.57
CA ARG A 33 10.33 12.06 -1.41
C ARG A 33 9.53 11.96 -0.11
N LEU A 34 8.24 12.28 -0.14
CA LEU A 34 7.37 12.17 1.03
C LEU A 34 7.15 10.69 1.39
N THR A 35 7.01 9.82 0.38
CA THR A 35 6.91 8.37 0.61
C THR A 35 8.14 7.83 1.33
N VAL A 36 9.35 8.19 0.90
CA VAL A 36 10.60 7.81 1.58
C VAL A 36 10.62 8.36 3.01
N LEU A 37 10.28 9.63 3.21
CA LEU A 37 10.24 10.25 4.55
C LEU A 37 9.32 9.48 5.50
N ILE A 38 8.09 9.20 5.09
CA ILE A 38 7.08 8.56 5.92
C ILE A 38 7.46 7.11 6.21
N ARG A 39 8.03 6.41 5.24
CA ARG A 39 8.50 5.05 5.42
C ARG A 39 9.63 4.95 6.44
N GLU A 40 10.62 5.84 6.31
CA GLU A 40 11.70 5.94 7.29
C GLU A 40 11.17 6.33 8.67
N ALA A 41 10.30 7.34 8.75
CA ALA A 41 9.75 7.78 10.02
C ALA A 41 8.94 6.68 10.73
N GLY A 42 8.05 5.99 10.01
CA GLY A 42 7.24 4.91 10.57
C GLY A 42 8.09 3.72 11.05
N GLN A 43 9.16 3.38 10.32
CA GLN A 43 10.13 2.37 10.76
C GLN A 43 10.89 2.80 12.03
N ASN A 44 11.40 4.03 12.06
CA ASN A 44 12.05 4.58 13.25
C ASN A 44 11.13 4.52 14.47
N SER A 45 9.86 4.87 14.31
CA SER A 45 8.87 4.83 15.40
C SER A 45 8.54 3.39 15.85
N TRP A 46 8.48 2.43 14.92
CA TRP A 46 8.27 1.02 15.27
C TRP A 46 9.46 0.43 16.02
N ASP A 47 10.68 0.69 15.56
CA ASP A 47 11.88 0.16 16.21
C ASP A 47 12.13 0.84 17.57
N ALA A 48 11.65 2.08 17.73
CA ALA A 48 11.64 2.79 19.01
C ALA A 48 10.50 2.36 19.95
N LYS A 49 9.61 1.43 19.57
CA LYS A 49 8.46 1.01 20.37
C LYS A 49 8.89 0.64 21.80
N ALA A 50 8.15 1.15 22.79
CA ALA A 50 8.35 0.76 24.18
C ALA A 50 7.82 -0.67 24.42
N ASP A 51 8.55 -1.45 25.21
CA ASP A 51 8.23 -2.87 25.44
C ASP A 51 6.83 -3.03 26.06
N GLU A 52 6.46 -2.12 26.97
CA GLU A 52 5.16 -2.09 27.66
C GLU A 52 4.03 -1.44 26.83
N ALA A 53 4.33 -0.75 25.73
CA ALA A 53 3.31 -0.07 24.95
C ALA A 53 2.53 -1.10 24.09
N PRO A 54 1.20 -1.17 24.17
CA PRO A 54 0.42 -2.07 23.32
C PRO A 54 0.40 -1.59 21.86
N THR A 55 0.39 -0.28 21.65
CA THR A 55 0.22 0.36 20.35
C THR A 55 1.12 1.57 20.25
N VAL A 56 1.78 1.76 19.11
CA VAL A 56 2.49 3.00 18.77
C VAL A 56 1.52 3.93 18.04
N ARG A 57 1.31 5.13 18.58
CA ARG A 57 0.55 6.16 17.87
C ARG A 57 1.51 7.00 17.05
N PHE A 58 1.34 6.99 15.74
CA PHE A 58 2.09 7.78 14.79
C PHE A 58 1.17 8.86 14.20
N SER A 59 1.63 10.10 14.19
CA SER A 59 0.87 11.21 13.62
C SER A 59 1.72 12.13 12.75
N THR A 60 1.10 12.69 11.73
CA THR A 60 1.69 13.73 10.89
C THR A 60 0.78 14.94 10.85
N ASP A 61 1.33 16.13 11.10
CA ASP A 61 0.61 17.39 11.01
C ASP A 61 1.35 18.36 10.08
N LEU A 62 0.75 18.67 8.94
CA LEU A 62 1.25 19.67 8.00
C LEU A 62 0.51 20.98 8.21
N TYR A 63 1.19 22.02 8.66
CA TYR A 63 0.53 23.29 8.94
C TYR A 63 1.34 24.51 8.50
N GLU A 64 0.62 25.56 8.15
CA GLU A 64 1.19 26.88 7.92
C GLU A 64 1.62 27.54 9.23
N VAL A 65 2.82 28.11 9.23
CA VAL A 65 3.42 28.76 10.38
C VAL A 65 2.79 30.12 10.62
N SER A 66 2.26 30.34 11.82
CA SER A 66 1.74 31.66 12.23
C SER A 66 2.84 32.71 12.34
N GLU A 67 2.48 33.99 12.29
CA GLU A 67 3.43 35.11 12.49
C GLU A 67 4.19 35.00 13.83
N GLU A 68 3.53 34.50 14.88
CA GLU A 68 4.15 34.27 16.18
C GLU A 68 5.16 33.12 16.13
N GLN A 69 4.77 31.97 15.59
CA GLN A 69 5.66 30.82 15.43
C GLN A 69 6.88 31.18 14.56
N ARG A 70 6.68 31.93 13.47
CA ARG A 70 7.76 32.43 12.60
C ARG A 70 8.71 33.33 13.38
N ARG A 71 8.18 34.21 14.25
CA ARG A 71 9.00 35.06 15.13
C ARG A 71 9.83 34.23 16.12
N ILE A 72 9.27 33.16 16.68
CA ILE A 72 9.99 32.23 17.56
C ILE A 72 11.09 31.50 16.80
N LEU A 73 10.79 30.96 15.62
CA LEU A 73 11.78 30.30 14.77
C LEU A 73 12.94 31.25 14.44
N ARG A 74 12.64 32.51 14.08
CA ARG A 74 13.67 33.48 13.69
C ARG A 74 14.46 34.05 14.86
N ASN A 75 13.79 34.40 15.96
CA ASN A 75 14.42 35.18 17.04
C ASN A 75 14.89 34.32 18.21
N THR A 76 14.33 33.12 18.36
CA THR A 76 14.68 32.19 19.44
C THR A 76 15.45 31.00 18.90
N VAL A 77 14.90 30.22 17.97
CA VAL A 77 15.51 28.95 17.52
C VAL A 77 16.71 29.19 16.60
N PHE A 78 16.51 29.94 15.52
CA PHE A 78 17.48 30.20 14.46
C PHE A 78 17.98 31.66 14.47
N ARG A 79 18.18 32.23 15.66
CA ARG A 79 18.65 33.62 15.82
C ARG A 79 19.94 33.89 15.07
N SER A 80 20.87 32.94 15.15
CA SER A 80 22.16 32.98 14.46
C SER A 80 22.12 32.00 13.30
N LEU A 81 22.41 32.46 12.08
CA LEU A 81 22.46 31.62 10.89
C LEU A 81 23.89 31.54 10.35
N PRO A 82 24.43 30.32 10.15
CA PRO A 82 25.74 30.13 9.53
C PRO A 82 25.70 30.41 8.03
N LYS A 83 26.87 30.51 7.39
CA LYS A 83 26.94 30.56 5.92
C LYS A 83 26.58 29.20 5.33
N GLY A 84 26.03 29.18 4.12
CA GLY A 84 25.76 27.94 3.38
C GLY A 84 24.48 27.19 3.79
N VAL A 85 23.65 27.74 4.69
CA VAL A 85 22.29 27.22 4.95
C VAL A 85 21.24 28.08 4.26
N ARG A 86 20.16 27.43 3.81
CA ARG A 86 19.03 28.11 3.13
C ARG A 86 17.91 28.56 4.09
N LEU A 87 18.13 28.41 5.40
CA LEU A 87 17.19 28.80 6.45
C LEU A 87 16.81 30.29 6.39
N ALA A 88 17.74 31.17 6.00
CA ALA A 88 17.47 32.60 5.91
C ALA A 88 16.35 32.92 4.90
N GLU A 89 16.35 32.24 3.77
CA GLU A 89 15.35 32.40 2.69
C GLU A 89 14.00 31.83 3.14
N ALA A 90 13.99 30.63 3.74
CA ALA A 90 12.77 30.01 4.26
C ALA A 90 12.09 30.84 5.37
N LEU A 91 12.88 31.53 6.19
CA LEU A 91 12.39 32.37 7.30
C LEU A 91 12.11 33.83 6.89
N ASP A 92 12.37 34.24 5.65
CA ASP A 92 12.07 35.61 5.19
C ASP A 92 10.54 35.82 5.12
N ARG A 93 10.07 36.87 5.79
CA ARG A 93 8.65 37.28 5.79
C ARG A 93 8.17 37.75 4.43
N ARG A 94 9.07 38.18 3.55
CA ARG A 94 8.76 38.67 2.20
C ARG A 94 8.65 37.57 1.16
N ARG A 95 8.88 36.30 1.54
CA ARG A 95 8.70 35.17 0.65
C ARG A 95 7.24 35.10 0.18
N ALA A 96 7.06 34.79 -1.11
CA ALA A 96 5.74 34.64 -1.71
C ALA A 96 4.98 33.43 -1.13
N ASP A 97 5.67 32.29 -0.99
CA ASP A 97 5.06 31.09 -0.40
C ASP A 97 5.08 31.17 1.14
N PRO A 98 4.00 30.69 1.80
CA PRO A 98 3.97 30.58 3.24
C PRO A 98 4.98 29.54 3.73
N LEU A 99 5.56 29.80 4.90
CA LEU A 99 6.42 28.83 5.58
C LEU A 99 5.53 27.75 6.19
N ARG A 100 5.83 26.48 5.92
CA ARG A 100 5.10 25.34 6.47
C ARG A 100 6.00 24.47 7.34
N LEU A 101 5.40 23.76 8.29
CA LEU A 101 6.05 22.71 9.07
C LEU A 101 5.30 21.40 8.86
N LEU A 102 6.05 20.32 8.71
CA LEU A 102 5.51 18.97 8.81
C LEU A 102 6.04 18.36 10.10
N ALA A 103 5.19 18.25 11.12
CA ALA A 103 5.51 17.60 12.38
C ALA A 103 5.16 16.11 12.29
N ILE A 104 6.15 15.24 12.43
CA ILE A 104 5.98 13.78 12.49
C ILE A 104 6.21 13.35 13.92
N SER A 105 5.18 12.79 14.57
CA SER A 105 5.19 12.49 15.99
C SER A 105 4.86 11.03 16.26
N ASP A 106 5.58 10.43 17.19
CA ASP A 106 5.26 9.14 17.76
C ASP A 106 5.02 9.21 19.27
N ARG A 107 4.17 8.30 19.76
CA ARG A 107 3.89 8.04 21.18
C ARG A 107 3.82 6.55 21.43
N GLY A 108 4.12 6.14 22.66
CA GLY A 108 4.29 4.71 22.98
C GLY A 108 5.66 4.17 22.57
N THR A 109 6.63 5.07 22.33
CA THR A 109 8.02 4.76 22.00
C THR A 109 8.94 5.13 23.16
N LYS A 110 10.22 4.79 23.09
CA LYS A 110 11.22 5.06 24.14
C LYS A 110 11.74 6.52 24.10
N GLY A 111 11.44 7.26 23.01
CA GLY A 111 12.01 8.59 22.74
C GLY A 111 13.51 8.53 22.36
N LEU A 112 14.13 9.68 22.11
CA LEU A 112 15.58 9.78 21.83
C LEU A 112 16.39 9.83 23.13
N GLY A 113 16.54 8.66 23.75
CA GLY A 113 17.27 8.46 25.00
C GLY A 113 18.80 8.46 24.85
N GLY A 114 19.48 8.14 25.95
CA GLY A 114 20.93 7.98 25.98
C GLY A 114 21.74 9.28 26.08
N PRO A 115 23.07 9.19 25.89
CA PRO A 115 23.96 10.34 25.91
C PRO A 115 23.65 11.30 24.75
N THR A 116 23.83 12.59 25.01
CA THR A 116 23.66 13.69 24.02
C THR A 116 24.92 14.00 23.22
N ARG A 117 26.05 13.45 23.69
CA ARG A 117 27.41 13.67 23.24
C ARG A 117 28.03 12.40 22.68
N ALA A 118 28.61 12.51 21.48
CA ALA A 118 29.18 11.37 20.76
C ALA A 118 30.51 10.89 21.37
N ASP A 119 31.24 11.78 22.06
CA ASP A 119 32.51 11.54 22.75
C ASP A 119 32.35 10.83 24.11
N LEU A 120 31.14 10.78 24.65
CA LEU A 120 30.86 10.08 25.91
C LEU A 120 30.55 8.61 25.64
N VAL A 121 31.20 7.74 26.42
CA VAL A 121 30.87 6.32 26.51
C VAL A 121 29.73 6.18 27.52
N GLY A 122 28.54 5.83 27.02
CA GLY A 122 27.40 5.49 27.86
C GLY A 122 27.65 4.22 28.67
N ARG A 123 26.71 3.84 29.53
CA ARG A 123 26.78 2.52 30.18
C ARG A 123 26.67 1.40 29.12
N PRO A 124 27.22 0.19 29.37
CA PRO A 124 27.20 -0.90 28.39
C PRO A 124 25.82 -1.22 27.79
N ASP A 125 24.75 -1.03 28.57
CA ASP A 125 23.37 -1.32 28.19
C ASP A 125 22.53 -0.05 27.93
N GLU A 126 23.15 1.13 27.91
CA GLU A 126 22.45 2.39 27.63
C GLU A 126 22.35 2.60 26.12
N PRO A 127 21.13 2.70 25.56
CA PRO A 127 20.95 2.96 24.13
C PRO A 127 21.49 4.35 23.75
N ARG A 128 21.94 4.53 22.51
CA ARG A 128 22.54 5.78 22.00
C ARG A 128 21.63 6.54 21.03
N ASP A 129 20.32 6.37 21.18
CA ASP A 129 19.31 6.81 20.23
C ASP A 129 19.43 8.31 19.87
N PHE A 130 19.68 9.19 20.85
CA PHE A 130 19.86 10.62 20.60
C PHE A 130 21.09 10.90 19.72
N VAL A 131 22.25 10.37 20.09
CA VAL A 131 23.50 10.58 19.35
C VAL A 131 23.38 9.98 17.96
N ASP A 132 22.82 8.78 17.85
CA ASP A 132 22.66 8.12 16.56
C ASP A 132 21.72 8.93 15.67
N PHE A 133 20.63 9.49 16.20
CA PHE A 133 19.66 10.27 15.43
C PHE A 133 20.16 11.68 15.07
N MET A 134 20.67 12.44 16.05
CA MET A 134 20.99 13.86 15.88
C MET A 134 22.45 14.17 15.53
N ARG A 135 23.40 13.28 15.86
CA ARG A 135 24.85 13.57 15.73
C ARG A 135 25.52 12.75 14.65
N ASN A 136 25.27 11.44 14.62
CA ASN A 136 25.96 10.50 13.72
C ASN A 136 25.31 10.43 12.33
N VAL A 137 24.65 11.52 11.89
CA VAL A 137 24.03 11.59 10.57
C VAL A 137 25.12 11.50 9.51
N GLY A 138 25.08 10.43 8.70
CA GLY A 138 26.02 10.15 7.62
C GLY A 138 27.19 9.22 7.95
N GLU A 139 27.29 8.71 9.18
CA GLU A 139 28.25 7.64 9.46
C GLU A 139 27.75 6.30 8.91
N PRO A 140 28.63 5.46 8.30
CA PRO A 140 28.26 4.13 7.90
C PRO A 140 27.85 3.31 9.14
N PRO A 141 26.75 2.55 9.08
CA PRO A 141 26.19 1.88 10.23
C PRO A 141 27.17 0.86 10.80
N ARG A 142 27.20 0.76 12.13
CA ARG A 142 27.90 -0.32 12.82
C ARG A 142 27.11 -1.61 12.59
N ARG A 143 27.75 -2.64 12.03
CA ARG A 143 27.17 -3.99 11.89
C ARG A 143 26.99 -4.63 13.28
N ILE A 144 25.87 -4.35 13.94
CA ILE A 144 25.43 -5.09 15.13
C ILE A 144 24.01 -5.59 14.88
N ALA A 145 23.75 -6.82 15.30
CA ALA A 145 22.54 -7.60 15.04
C ALA A 145 21.24 -6.76 15.07
N GLY A 146 20.60 -6.60 13.91
CA GLY A 146 19.21 -6.14 13.82
C GLY A 146 18.90 -4.98 12.87
N GLY A 147 19.87 -4.25 12.31
CA GLY A 147 19.54 -3.20 11.32
C GLY A 147 20.69 -2.31 10.88
N THR A 148 20.49 -1.67 9.73
CA THR A 148 21.46 -0.80 9.03
C THR A 148 21.09 0.68 9.27
N TYR A 149 21.12 1.12 10.54
CA TYR A 149 20.67 2.45 10.97
C TYR A 149 21.71 3.56 10.75
N GLY A 150 21.93 3.96 9.49
CA GLY A 150 22.84 5.08 9.15
C GLY A 150 22.26 6.10 8.16
N TYR A 151 21.32 5.69 7.31
CA TYR A 151 20.93 6.45 6.13
C TYR A 151 19.52 7.07 6.20
N GLY A 152 18.57 6.42 6.88
CA GLY A 152 17.17 6.84 6.97
C GLY A 152 16.92 8.25 7.52
N LYS A 153 17.80 8.71 8.42
CA LYS A 153 17.73 10.06 9.04
C LYS A 153 17.89 11.20 8.04
N THR A 154 18.57 10.94 6.93
CA THR A 154 18.76 11.96 5.87
C THR A 154 17.48 12.22 5.07
N ALA A 155 16.48 11.33 5.14
CA ALA A 155 15.18 11.54 4.49
C ALA A 155 14.46 12.79 5.04
N PHE A 156 14.54 13.04 6.34
CA PHE A 156 14.01 14.25 6.98
C PHE A 156 14.67 15.52 6.44
N TYR A 157 16.00 15.53 6.31
CA TYR A 157 16.72 16.66 5.73
C TYR A 157 16.46 16.84 4.25
N ARG A 158 16.34 15.74 3.47
CA ARG A 158 16.02 15.80 2.04
C ARG A 158 14.62 16.35 1.80
N ALA A 159 13.66 15.97 2.64
CA ALA A 159 12.28 16.47 2.59
C ALA A 159 12.17 17.95 2.96
N SER A 160 13.13 18.50 3.70
CA SER A 160 13.18 19.93 4.04
C SER A 160 13.83 20.77 2.93
N GLY A 161 13.16 21.80 2.44
CA GLY A 161 13.73 22.79 1.52
C GLY A 161 15.05 23.40 2.02
N PRO A 162 15.10 23.93 3.27
CA PRO A 162 16.32 24.43 3.87
C PRO A 162 17.24 23.36 4.46
N ARG A 163 16.90 22.07 4.32
CA ARG A 163 17.60 20.93 4.93
C ARG A 163 17.76 21.12 6.44
N ALA A 164 16.66 21.49 7.10
CA ALA A 164 16.63 21.74 8.54
C ALA A 164 15.49 20.99 9.21
N ILE A 165 15.77 20.47 10.41
CA ILE A 165 14.82 19.74 11.22
C ILE A 165 14.87 20.21 12.67
N LEU A 166 13.78 19.99 13.40
CA LEU A 166 13.71 20.10 14.86
C LEU A 166 13.41 18.73 15.44
N ALA A 167 13.97 18.43 16.60
CA ALA A 167 13.61 17.26 17.39
C ALA A 167 13.14 17.71 18.76
N TYR A 168 11.92 17.30 19.11
CA TYR A 168 11.31 17.48 20.42
C TYR A 168 10.94 16.09 20.95
N THR A 169 11.64 15.62 21.99
CA THR A 169 11.48 14.25 22.48
C THR A 169 11.33 14.22 23.98
N ARG A 170 10.57 13.25 24.50
CA ARG A 170 10.56 12.88 25.90
C ARG A 170 10.98 11.43 26.01
N CYS A 171 12.05 11.21 26.76
CA CYS A 171 12.73 9.92 26.86
C CYS A 171 13.09 9.61 28.31
N ARG A 172 13.57 8.39 28.57
CA ARG A 172 14.08 7.99 29.87
C ARG A 172 15.61 7.99 29.86
N VAL A 173 16.21 8.74 30.78
CA VAL A 173 17.66 8.86 30.95
C VAL A 173 17.97 8.57 32.41
N ASN A 174 18.80 7.56 32.68
CA ASN A 174 19.13 7.14 34.05
C ASN A 174 17.88 6.90 34.95
N GLY A 175 16.82 6.31 34.37
CA GLY A 175 15.57 6.04 35.08
C GLY A 175 14.65 7.26 35.27
N ARG A 176 15.06 8.45 34.85
CA ARG A 176 14.26 9.69 34.96
C ARG A 176 13.73 10.10 33.60
N VAL A 177 12.54 10.70 33.60
CA VAL A 177 11.97 11.30 32.38
C VAL A 177 12.67 12.62 32.11
N GLU A 178 13.14 12.79 30.88
CA GLU A 178 13.77 14.03 30.40
C GLU A 178 13.16 14.42 29.06
N THR A 179 12.66 15.65 28.99
CA THR A 179 12.27 16.27 27.70
C THR A 179 13.47 17.00 27.12
N ARG A 180 13.72 16.84 25.82
CA ARG A 180 14.81 17.49 25.07
C ARG A 180 14.25 18.21 23.84
N PHE A 181 14.82 19.36 23.51
CA PHE A 181 14.56 20.11 22.28
C PHE A 181 15.89 20.51 21.62
N ILE A 182 16.04 20.23 20.33
CA ILE A 182 17.22 20.61 19.55
C ILE A 182 16.86 20.83 18.08
N ALA A 183 17.53 21.78 17.42
CA ALA A 183 17.43 21.96 15.97
C ALA A 183 18.74 21.53 15.28
N ALA A 184 18.63 21.07 14.04
CA ALA A 184 19.79 20.75 13.21
C ALA A 184 19.55 21.13 11.75
N ALA A 185 20.62 21.48 11.03
CA ALA A 185 20.57 21.76 9.61
C ALA A 185 21.83 21.25 8.88
N LEU A 186 21.65 20.87 7.61
CA LEU A 186 22.71 20.46 6.69
C LEU A 186 22.85 21.50 5.58
N GLY A 187 23.84 22.38 5.71
CA GLY A 187 24.26 23.34 4.71
C GLY A 187 25.44 22.84 3.87
N ASP A 188 25.94 23.70 2.98
CA ASP A 188 27.13 23.40 2.19
C ASP A 188 28.41 23.53 3.03
N SER A 189 29.42 22.74 2.69
CA SER A 189 30.75 22.90 3.30
C SER A 189 31.31 24.29 2.95
N HIS A 190 31.92 24.96 3.92
CA HIS A 190 32.39 26.33 3.70
C HIS A 190 33.61 26.67 4.56
N ILE A 191 34.24 27.79 4.20
CA ILE A 191 35.38 28.34 4.93
C ILE A 191 34.95 29.68 5.54
N ALA A 192 35.15 29.82 6.85
CA ALA A 192 34.97 31.08 7.57
C ALA A 192 36.14 31.29 8.53
N GLU A 193 36.71 32.50 8.53
CA GLU A 193 37.83 32.87 9.42
C GLU A 193 39.02 31.90 9.36
N ARG A 194 39.35 31.42 8.15
CA ARG A 194 40.40 30.40 7.89
C ARG A 194 40.14 29.02 8.51
N VAL A 195 38.94 28.77 9.02
CA VAL A 195 38.49 27.47 9.51
C VAL A 195 37.55 26.85 8.49
N ARG A 196 37.72 25.55 8.21
CA ARG A 196 36.83 24.79 7.33
C ARG A 196 35.73 24.12 8.15
N TYR A 197 34.50 24.23 7.67
CA TYR A 197 33.30 23.67 8.29
C TYR A 197 32.70 22.57 7.41
N THR A 198 32.12 21.54 8.02
CA THR A 198 31.55 20.38 7.31
C THR A 198 30.19 20.68 6.68
N GLY A 199 29.53 21.78 7.09
CA GLY A 199 28.15 22.10 6.72
C GLY A 199 27.10 21.57 7.71
N ARG A 200 27.51 20.94 8.81
CA ARG A 200 26.60 20.47 9.87
C ARG A 200 26.43 21.52 10.97
N HIS A 201 25.19 21.78 11.35
CA HIS A 201 24.83 22.84 12.29
C HIS A 201 23.80 22.35 13.32
N TRP A 202 23.95 22.74 14.58
CA TRP A 202 23.00 22.47 15.66
C TRP A 202 22.67 23.74 16.44
N TRP A 203 21.42 23.84 16.89
CA TRP A 203 20.96 24.89 17.80
C TRP A 203 20.37 24.30 19.07
N GLY A 204 20.84 24.80 20.22
CA GLY A 204 20.46 24.30 21.53
C GLY A 204 21.07 25.18 22.63
N ARG A 205 21.68 24.58 23.65
CA ARG A 205 22.32 25.25 24.78
C ARG A 205 23.80 24.95 24.81
N LEU A 206 24.64 25.98 24.83
CA LEU A 206 26.09 25.78 24.91
C LEU A 206 26.50 25.35 26.33
N VAL A 207 27.01 24.13 26.47
CA VAL A 207 27.54 23.57 27.71
C VAL A 207 28.92 22.99 27.42
N ASP A 208 29.94 23.42 28.16
CA ASP A 208 31.34 22.98 28.01
C ASP A 208 31.86 23.04 26.55
N GLY A 209 31.46 24.09 25.82
CA GLY A 209 31.88 24.32 24.43
C GLY A 209 31.15 23.48 23.38
N ILE A 210 30.13 22.70 23.76
CA ILE A 210 29.30 21.90 22.86
C ILE A 210 27.84 22.32 23.03
N VAL A 211 27.11 22.48 21.93
CA VAL A 211 25.67 22.75 21.94
C VAL A 211 24.93 21.46 22.26
N GLU A 212 24.34 21.39 23.43
CA GLU A 212 23.46 20.35 23.96
C GLU A 212 21.97 20.67 23.66
N PRO A 213 21.03 19.71 23.73
CA PRO A 213 19.61 20.05 23.67
C PRO A 213 19.19 20.96 24.84
N ALA A 214 18.21 21.84 24.60
CA ALA A 214 17.46 22.45 25.70
C ALA A 214 16.65 21.35 26.41
N THR A 215 16.51 21.42 27.73
CA THR A 215 15.86 20.35 28.52
C THR A 215 14.74 20.85 29.42
N GLY A 216 13.87 19.92 29.85
CA GLY A 216 12.85 20.18 30.86
C GLY A 216 11.81 21.22 30.45
N ALA A 217 11.58 22.22 31.31
CA ALA A 217 10.55 23.25 31.10
C ALA A 217 10.80 24.08 29.83
N GLU A 218 12.06 24.39 29.54
CA GLU A 218 12.43 25.16 28.35
C GLU A 218 12.12 24.40 27.05
N ALA A 219 12.41 23.10 27.03
CA ALA A 219 12.10 22.24 25.90
C ALA A 219 10.58 22.15 25.67
N ASN A 220 9.80 22.01 26.75
CA ASN A 220 8.34 21.99 26.67
C ASN A 220 7.78 23.33 26.14
N GLU A 221 8.31 24.47 26.61
CA GLU A 221 7.90 25.81 26.16
C GLU A 221 8.18 25.98 24.66
N LEU A 222 9.36 25.58 24.18
CA LEU A 222 9.72 25.61 22.76
C LEU A 222 8.79 24.74 21.91
N GLY A 223 8.51 23.51 22.34
CA GLY A 223 7.59 22.62 21.64
C GLY A 223 6.18 23.20 21.55
N LEU A 224 5.63 23.67 22.68
CA LEU A 224 4.29 24.26 22.74
C LEU A 224 4.16 25.50 21.86
N CYS A 225 5.13 26.42 21.95
CA CYS A 225 5.15 27.65 21.16
C CYS A 225 5.24 27.41 19.64
N LEU A 226 5.74 26.25 19.21
CA LEU A 226 5.79 25.84 17.81
C LEU A 226 4.56 25.03 17.37
N GLY A 227 3.59 24.80 18.26
CA GLY A 227 2.39 24.02 17.98
C GLY A 227 2.60 22.50 18.00
N LEU A 228 3.68 22.01 18.60
CA LEU A 228 3.96 20.57 18.66
C LEU A 228 3.11 19.90 19.74
N PRO A 229 2.67 18.65 19.51
CA PRO A 229 1.90 17.91 20.50
C PRO A 229 2.70 17.74 21.79
N THR A 230 2.06 18.01 22.92
CA THR A 230 2.66 17.84 24.25
C THR A 230 2.78 16.36 24.62
N PHE A 231 3.37 16.10 25.78
CA PHE A 231 3.48 14.77 26.35
C PHE A 231 2.71 14.73 27.66
N ASP A 232 1.78 13.78 27.78
CA ASP A 232 0.91 13.68 28.97
C ASP A 232 1.51 12.74 30.01
N GLY A 233 1.50 13.16 31.28
CA GLY A 233 2.00 12.34 32.39
C GLY A 233 3.40 11.78 32.16
N THR A 234 3.52 10.45 32.10
CA THR A 234 4.78 9.72 31.89
C THR A 234 4.96 9.22 30.45
N GLU A 235 4.10 9.64 29.53
CA GLU A 235 4.18 9.28 28.12
C GLU A 235 5.53 9.70 27.54
N LEU A 236 6.12 8.79 26.76
CA LEU A 236 7.37 8.97 26.05
C LEU A 236 7.10 8.98 24.53
N GLY A 237 8.00 9.62 23.79
CA GLY A 237 7.81 9.79 22.36
C GLY A 237 8.77 10.81 21.74
N THR A 238 8.69 10.93 20.42
CA THR A 238 9.48 11.89 19.65
C THR A 238 8.60 12.62 18.64
N SER A 239 8.82 13.91 18.50
CA SER A 239 8.27 14.75 17.43
C SER A 239 9.43 15.34 16.63
N VAL A 240 9.56 14.94 15.38
CA VAL A 240 10.53 15.48 14.42
C VAL A 240 9.80 16.42 13.47
N VAL A 241 10.28 17.66 13.35
CA VAL A 241 9.68 18.69 12.51
C VAL A 241 10.55 18.91 11.29
N VAL A 242 10.00 18.70 10.10
CA VAL A 242 10.62 19.07 8.83
C VAL A 242 10.26 20.53 8.53
N ILE A 243 11.28 21.40 8.48
CA ILE A 243 11.07 22.83 8.17
C ILE A 243 10.87 22.98 6.67
N ASP A 244 9.80 23.69 6.26
CA ASP A 244 9.50 24.00 4.87
C ASP A 244 9.54 22.74 3.97
N PRO A 245 8.65 21.76 4.23
CA PRO A 245 8.67 20.49 3.52
C PRO A 245 8.43 20.69 2.02
N GLN A 246 9.22 20.01 1.21
CA GLN A 246 9.07 19.98 -0.24
C GLN A 246 7.89 19.09 -0.60
N LEU A 247 6.77 19.69 -1.01
CA LEU A 247 5.54 18.98 -1.37
C LEU A 247 5.52 18.46 -2.80
N ASP A 248 6.64 18.61 -3.52
CA ASP A 248 6.81 18.24 -4.92
C ASP A 248 5.71 18.79 -5.83
N GLY A 249 5.22 19.99 -5.51
CA GLY A 249 4.18 20.74 -6.22
C GLY A 249 2.76 20.19 -6.07
N ARG A 250 2.51 19.34 -5.07
CA ARG A 250 1.16 19.05 -4.55
C ARG A 250 0.67 20.24 -3.71
N THR A 251 -0.65 20.40 -3.62
CA THR A 251 -1.24 21.25 -2.59
C THR A 251 -0.99 20.64 -1.21
N PRO A 252 -1.03 21.41 -0.11
CA PRO A 252 -0.88 20.86 1.24
C PRO A 252 -1.82 19.69 1.54
N MET A 253 -3.10 19.83 1.16
CA MET A 253 -4.10 18.78 1.38
C MET A 253 -3.80 17.53 0.54
N SER A 254 -3.44 17.69 -0.74
CA SER A 254 -3.03 16.58 -1.60
C SER A 254 -1.76 15.88 -1.08
N ALA A 255 -0.79 16.64 -0.57
CA ALA A 255 0.41 16.07 0.05
C ALA A 255 0.09 15.27 1.33
N SER A 256 -0.82 15.76 2.17
CA SER A 256 -1.27 15.00 3.36
C SER A 256 -2.08 13.76 2.98
N ALA A 257 -2.90 13.81 1.92
CA ALA A 257 -3.58 12.63 1.40
C ALA A 257 -2.60 11.59 0.83
N HIS A 258 -1.55 12.03 0.13
CA HIS A 258 -0.46 11.17 -0.33
C HIS A 258 0.31 10.52 0.83
N ILE A 259 0.54 11.26 1.92
CA ILE A 259 1.10 10.72 3.16
C ILE A 259 0.19 9.61 3.72
N ALA A 260 -1.13 9.83 3.76
CA ALA A 260 -2.09 8.83 4.23
C ALA A 260 -2.07 7.56 3.37
N GLU A 261 -2.02 7.68 2.04
CA GLU A 261 -1.85 6.53 1.13
C GLU A 261 -0.53 5.80 1.33
N ALA A 262 0.58 6.52 1.47
CA ALA A 262 1.88 5.93 1.73
C ALA A 262 1.88 5.14 3.06
N LEU A 263 1.22 5.67 4.10
CA LEU A 263 1.04 4.95 5.37
C LEU A 263 0.24 3.66 5.18
N LEU A 264 -0.90 3.71 4.48
CA LEU A 264 -1.69 2.52 4.16
C LEU A 264 -0.84 1.48 3.42
N TRP A 265 -0.19 1.87 2.32
CA TRP A 265 0.50 0.96 1.45
C TRP A 265 1.72 0.29 2.11
N HIS A 266 2.44 1.00 2.98
CA HIS A 266 3.64 0.45 3.60
C HIS A 266 3.42 -0.15 4.99
N PHE A 267 2.34 0.22 5.69
CA PHE A 267 2.11 -0.14 7.10
C PHE A 267 0.76 -0.78 7.39
N TRP A 268 -0.07 -1.11 6.40
CA TRP A 268 -1.33 -1.84 6.63
C TRP A 268 -1.23 -3.06 7.56
N PRO A 269 -0.14 -3.88 7.58
CA PRO A 269 -0.10 -5.03 8.48
C PRO A 269 -0.12 -4.61 9.97
N LYS A 270 0.42 -3.43 10.27
CA LYS A 270 0.45 -2.86 11.63
C LYS A 270 -0.87 -2.25 12.07
N MET A 271 -1.72 -1.92 11.10
CA MET A 271 -3.07 -1.44 11.34
C MET A 271 -4.05 -2.59 11.61
N LEU A 272 -3.66 -3.84 11.34
CA LEU A 272 -4.49 -4.99 11.65
C LEU A 272 -4.49 -5.27 13.16
N PRO A 273 -5.65 -5.66 13.73
CA PRO A 273 -5.73 -6.08 15.13
C PRO A 273 -4.75 -7.22 15.47
N GLY A 274 -3.98 -7.02 16.54
CA GLY A 274 -3.15 -8.05 17.16
C GLY A 274 -3.95 -9.02 18.03
N ASP A 275 -3.26 -9.86 18.81
CA ASP A 275 -3.91 -10.80 19.75
C ASP A 275 -4.68 -10.09 20.86
N THR A 276 -4.32 -8.85 21.17
CA THR A 276 -5.00 -7.99 22.15
C THR A 276 -6.25 -7.31 21.60
N GLY A 277 -6.56 -7.49 20.31
CA GLY A 277 -7.66 -6.81 19.61
C GLY A 277 -7.35 -5.37 19.19
N ALA A 278 -6.24 -4.78 19.65
CA ALA A 278 -5.76 -3.47 19.23
C ALA A 278 -4.71 -3.60 18.10
N PRO A 279 -4.62 -2.61 17.18
CA PRO A 279 -3.56 -2.59 16.19
C PRO A 279 -2.19 -2.33 16.84
N ALA A 280 -1.13 -2.79 16.19
CA ALA A 280 0.23 -2.56 16.63
C ALA A 280 0.66 -1.09 16.43
N MET A 281 0.14 -0.45 15.38
CA MET A 281 0.32 0.98 15.12
C MET A 281 -0.99 1.65 14.72
N GLU A 282 -1.19 2.88 15.18
CA GLU A 282 -2.29 3.76 14.80
C GLU A 282 -1.74 4.98 14.07
N PHE A 283 -2.36 5.35 12.96
CA PHE A 283 -1.91 6.44 12.10
C PHE A 283 -2.92 7.58 12.07
N HIS A 284 -2.45 8.80 12.31
CA HIS A 284 -3.26 10.02 12.26
C HIS A 284 -2.60 11.04 11.33
N VAL A 285 -3.35 11.60 10.39
CA VAL A 285 -2.84 12.59 9.45
C VAL A 285 -3.70 13.85 9.55
N SER A 286 -3.08 15.02 9.62
CA SER A 286 -3.77 16.31 9.58
C SER A 286 -3.07 17.32 8.66
N CYS A 287 -3.85 18.25 8.14
CA CYS A 287 -3.39 19.40 7.37
C CYS A 287 -4.12 20.66 7.85
N ASP A 288 -3.38 21.67 8.31
CA ASP A 288 -3.93 22.95 8.77
C ASP A 288 -5.10 22.77 9.77
N GLY A 289 -4.97 21.80 10.68
CA GLY A 289 -5.98 21.45 11.70
C GLY A 289 -7.14 20.57 11.20
N LEU A 290 -7.19 20.23 9.91
CA LEU A 290 -8.18 19.33 9.34
C LEU A 290 -7.66 17.89 9.32
N THR A 291 -8.44 16.95 9.82
CA THR A 291 -8.10 15.53 9.80
C THR A 291 -8.24 14.94 8.40
N VAL A 292 -7.19 14.25 7.94
CA VAL A 292 -7.21 13.40 6.75
C VAL A 292 -7.45 11.96 7.19
N VAL A 293 -8.52 11.36 6.69
CA VAL A 293 -8.92 10.00 7.10
C VAL A 293 -7.94 8.98 6.53
N VAL A 294 -7.34 8.18 7.41
CA VAL A 294 -6.63 6.96 7.04
C VAL A 294 -7.63 5.79 7.16
N PRO A 295 -8.12 5.22 6.04
CA PRO A 295 -9.14 4.18 6.07
C PRO A 295 -8.62 2.85 6.65
N ASP A 296 -9.54 1.98 7.06
CA ASP A 296 -9.20 0.63 7.52
C ASP A 296 -8.75 -0.22 6.31
N PRO A 297 -7.55 -0.83 6.33
CA PRO A 297 -7.09 -1.66 5.22
C PRO A 297 -8.02 -2.85 4.95
N ARG A 298 -8.75 -3.36 5.96
CA ARG A 298 -9.68 -4.49 5.79
C ARG A 298 -10.90 -4.16 4.94
N SER A 299 -11.23 -2.88 4.79
CA SER A 299 -12.34 -2.40 3.96
C SER A 299 -11.88 -1.57 2.75
N THR A 300 -10.57 -1.49 2.51
CA THR A 300 -9.98 -0.68 1.43
C THR A 300 -9.36 -1.59 0.37
N PRO A 301 -9.97 -1.72 -0.82
CA PRO A 301 -9.35 -2.45 -1.92
C PRO A 301 -8.08 -1.77 -2.45
N PRO A 302 -7.00 -2.52 -2.77
CA PRO A 302 -6.84 -3.98 -2.65
C PRO A 302 -6.30 -4.46 -1.29
N LEU A 303 -6.07 -3.56 -0.34
CA LEU A 303 -5.49 -3.87 0.98
C LEU A 303 -6.32 -4.90 1.76
N ASN A 304 -7.62 -4.96 1.52
CA ASN A 304 -8.51 -5.98 2.09
C ASN A 304 -8.09 -7.39 1.67
N GLY A 305 -7.66 -7.60 0.41
CA GLY A 305 -7.12 -8.87 -0.07
C GLY A 305 -5.78 -9.22 0.57
N PHE A 306 -4.89 -8.23 0.74
CA PHE A 306 -3.62 -8.44 1.45
C PHE A 306 -3.82 -8.78 2.93
N ALA A 307 -4.78 -8.10 3.58
CA ALA A 307 -5.17 -8.35 4.97
C ALA A 307 -5.74 -9.76 5.15
N GLU A 308 -6.54 -10.23 4.20
CA GLU A 308 -7.04 -11.60 4.18
C GLU A 308 -5.91 -12.61 3.97
N ALA A 309 -5.01 -12.39 3.01
CA ALA A 309 -3.84 -13.25 2.85
C ALA A 309 -2.98 -13.29 4.14
N MET A 310 -2.85 -12.16 4.84
CA MET A 310 -2.11 -12.10 6.11
C MET A 310 -2.81 -12.88 7.24
N SER A 311 -4.14 -12.85 7.30
CA SER A 311 -4.90 -13.61 8.29
C SER A 311 -4.66 -15.11 8.11
N VAL A 312 -4.69 -15.55 6.86
CA VAL A 312 -4.39 -16.92 6.43
C VAL A 312 -2.96 -17.32 6.81
N VAL A 313 -1.94 -16.48 6.54
CA VAL A 313 -0.54 -16.72 6.97
C VAL A 313 -0.41 -16.86 8.49
N LYS A 314 -1.16 -16.05 9.25
CA LYS A 314 -1.17 -16.06 10.71
C LYS A 314 -2.08 -17.14 11.33
N GLY A 315 -2.80 -17.90 10.51
CA GLY A 315 -3.77 -18.90 10.98
C GLY A 315 -4.95 -18.30 11.75
N ARG A 316 -5.33 -17.06 11.43
CA ARG A 316 -6.46 -16.33 12.02
C ARG A 316 -7.59 -16.23 11.01
N ALA A 317 -8.83 -16.45 11.43
CA ALA A 317 -10.00 -16.12 10.59
C ALA A 317 -10.33 -14.64 10.78
N ILE A 318 -10.25 -13.83 9.72
CA ILE A 318 -10.90 -12.51 9.69
C ILE A 318 -12.34 -12.71 9.19
N GLY A 319 -13.29 -12.00 9.80
CA GLY A 319 -14.70 -12.05 9.39
C GLY A 319 -14.94 -11.37 8.04
N HIS A 320 -15.82 -11.99 7.25
CA HIS A 320 -16.20 -11.70 5.85
C HIS A 320 -15.13 -12.06 4.80
N PRO A 321 -15.05 -13.34 4.36
CA PRO A 321 -14.18 -13.73 3.27
C PRO A 321 -14.63 -13.02 1.98
N ILE A 322 -13.79 -12.11 1.49
CA ILE A 322 -13.87 -11.54 0.13
C ILE A 322 -13.24 -12.47 -0.91
N ALA A 323 -12.57 -13.53 -0.43
CA ALA A 323 -11.84 -14.49 -1.23
C ALA A 323 -12.79 -15.34 -2.09
N LEU A 324 -12.60 -15.29 -3.40
CA LEU A 324 -13.16 -16.26 -4.35
C LEU A 324 -12.36 -17.56 -4.29
N GLU A 325 -11.04 -17.45 -4.11
CA GLU A 325 -10.10 -18.55 -3.99
C GLU A 325 -9.00 -18.13 -3.01
N SER A 326 -8.52 -19.05 -2.19
CA SER A 326 -7.34 -18.82 -1.36
C SER A 326 -6.45 -20.06 -1.29
N ALA A 327 -5.15 -19.85 -1.24
CA ALA A 327 -4.16 -20.92 -1.17
C ALA A 327 -2.99 -20.55 -0.27
N GLN A 328 -2.43 -21.55 0.41
CA GLN A 328 -1.25 -21.42 1.28
C GLN A 328 -0.07 -22.23 0.76
N TYR A 329 1.11 -21.65 0.80
CA TYR A 329 2.33 -22.26 0.31
C TYR A 329 3.46 -22.10 1.34
N PRO A 330 4.02 -23.22 1.87
CA PRO A 330 5.26 -23.16 2.62
C PRO A 330 6.41 -22.87 1.65
N ILE A 331 7.22 -21.86 1.96
CA ILE A 331 8.44 -21.56 1.20
C ILE A 331 9.61 -22.17 1.94
N ALA A 332 10.32 -23.09 1.30
CA ALA A 332 11.43 -23.81 1.89
C ALA A 332 12.60 -23.93 0.91
N SER A 333 13.80 -24.02 1.46
CA SER A 333 15.02 -24.41 0.75
C SER A 333 15.37 -25.84 1.10
N GLN A 334 15.78 -26.63 0.11
CA GLN A 334 16.30 -27.98 0.33
C GLN A 334 17.81 -28.00 0.60
N ARG A 335 18.56 -27.02 0.06
CA ARG A 335 20.03 -26.95 0.18
C ARG A 335 20.51 -25.48 0.28
N PRO A 336 20.76 -24.97 1.50
CA PRO A 336 20.66 -25.65 2.79
C PRO A 336 19.19 -25.88 3.19
N ALA A 337 18.92 -26.95 3.93
CA ALA A 337 17.58 -27.29 4.38
C ALA A 337 17.09 -26.23 5.39
N ALA A 338 16.05 -25.47 5.05
CA ALA A 338 15.45 -24.48 5.93
C ALA A 338 14.01 -24.15 5.48
N HIS A 339 13.13 -23.89 6.44
CA HIS A 339 11.88 -23.19 6.18
C HIS A 339 12.18 -21.69 6.07
N LEU A 340 11.78 -21.08 4.97
CA LEU A 340 12.09 -19.68 4.67
C LEU A 340 10.96 -18.73 5.02
N GLY A 341 9.72 -19.23 5.01
CA GLY A 341 8.54 -18.46 5.36
C GLY A 341 7.25 -19.10 4.88
N ARG A 342 6.14 -18.38 5.03
CA ARG A 342 4.81 -18.79 4.60
C ARG A 342 4.25 -17.75 3.65
N LEU A 343 3.66 -18.21 2.55
CA LEU A 343 2.93 -17.40 1.59
C LEU A 343 1.45 -17.79 1.63
N ALA A 344 0.57 -16.80 1.60
CA ALA A 344 -0.83 -16.99 1.23
C ALA A 344 -1.18 -16.10 0.05
N LEU A 345 -2.08 -16.58 -0.80
CA LEU A 345 -2.65 -15.88 -1.94
C LEU A 345 -4.17 -15.92 -1.87
N VAL A 346 -4.81 -14.83 -2.28
CA VAL A 346 -6.26 -14.68 -2.29
C VAL A 346 -6.68 -14.03 -3.61
N LYS A 347 -7.63 -14.64 -4.34
CA LYS A 347 -8.33 -14.02 -5.48
C LYS A 347 -9.61 -13.35 -4.99
N PHE A 348 -9.92 -12.18 -5.52
CA PHE A 348 -11.14 -11.42 -5.19
C PHE A 348 -11.57 -10.56 -6.38
N GLY A 349 -12.84 -10.13 -6.38
CA GLY A 349 -13.35 -9.27 -7.46
C GLY A 349 -12.67 -7.90 -7.50
N HIS A 350 -12.40 -7.40 -8.70
CA HIS A 350 -11.87 -6.05 -8.89
C HIS A 350 -12.90 -5.01 -8.42
N VAL A 351 -12.41 -4.00 -7.70
CA VAL A 351 -13.19 -2.83 -7.29
C VAL A 351 -12.41 -1.57 -7.68
N PRO A 352 -13.01 -0.62 -8.42
CA PRO A 352 -12.36 0.63 -8.78
C PRO A 352 -11.76 1.34 -7.57
N ARG A 353 -10.51 1.81 -7.69
CA ARG A 353 -9.81 2.45 -6.59
C ARG A 353 -10.29 3.87 -6.37
N ARG A 354 -10.38 4.25 -5.10
CA ARG A 354 -10.55 5.63 -4.68
C ARG A 354 -9.26 6.09 -4.04
N HIS A 355 -8.40 6.70 -4.84
CA HIS A 355 -7.19 7.36 -4.35
C HIS A 355 -7.61 8.54 -3.45
N LEU A 356 -6.90 8.70 -2.33
CA LEU A 356 -7.03 9.81 -1.40
C LEU A 356 -6.36 11.07 -1.96
N ALA A 357 -5.23 10.93 -2.64
CA ALA A 357 -4.53 12.03 -3.30
C ALA A 357 -5.07 12.25 -4.71
N ASP A 358 -5.12 13.51 -5.15
CA ASP A 358 -5.31 13.86 -6.55
C ASP A 358 -3.91 13.97 -7.21
N ASP A 359 -3.28 12.84 -7.55
CA ASP A 359 -1.95 12.85 -8.19
C ASP A 359 -2.09 13.00 -9.72
N ASP A 360 -1.97 14.25 -10.17
CA ASP A 360 -2.03 14.65 -11.58
C ASP A 360 -0.69 14.44 -12.34
N ARG A 361 0.26 13.70 -11.74
CA ARG A 361 1.60 13.47 -12.33
C ARG A 361 1.85 12.01 -12.62
N ASP A 362 2.03 11.73 -13.91
CA ASP A 362 2.57 10.51 -14.50
C ASP A 362 1.81 9.19 -14.23
N GLY A 363 0.62 9.24 -13.62
CA GLY A 363 -0.27 8.07 -13.47
C GLY A 363 0.26 6.96 -12.56
N ALA A 364 1.26 7.25 -11.73
CA ALA A 364 1.86 6.29 -10.79
C ALA A 364 1.30 6.50 -9.37
N TRP A 365 0.07 6.03 -9.17
CA TRP A 365 -0.56 5.96 -7.85
C TRP A 365 0.27 5.12 -6.88
N VAL A 366 0.26 5.48 -5.58
CA VAL A 366 0.95 4.70 -4.54
C VAL A 366 0.36 3.28 -4.46
N ILE A 367 -0.97 3.19 -4.56
CA ILE A 367 -1.71 1.94 -4.58
C ILE A 367 -2.08 1.62 -6.04
N PRO A 368 -1.76 0.42 -6.56
CA PRO A 368 -2.06 0.07 -7.93
C PRO A 368 -3.57 -0.07 -8.17
N ASP A 369 -4.03 0.35 -9.35
CA ASP A 369 -5.42 0.19 -9.77
C ASP A 369 -5.81 -1.29 -9.83
N LEU A 370 -4.92 -2.13 -10.39
CA LEU A 370 -5.12 -3.57 -10.49
C LEU A 370 -4.16 -4.35 -9.58
N ALA A 371 -4.71 -5.13 -8.65
CA ALA A 371 -3.89 -5.94 -7.74
C ALA A 371 -3.51 -7.31 -8.33
N HIS A 372 -2.21 -7.54 -8.43
CA HIS A 372 -1.58 -8.80 -8.83
C HIS A 372 -0.23 -8.97 -8.10
N HIS A 373 -0.20 -8.68 -6.80
CA HIS A 373 1.06 -8.54 -6.05
C HIS A 373 1.10 -9.39 -4.78
N VAL A 374 2.32 -9.65 -4.31
CA VAL A 374 2.59 -10.21 -2.97
C VAL A 374 3.35 -9.19 -2.14
N ALA A 375 2.80 -8.83 -0.98
CA ALA A 375 3.49 -8.08 0.05
C ALA A 375 4.54 -8.96 0.72
N LEU A 376 5.82 -8.62 0.57
CA LEU A 376 6.94 -9.32 1.19
C LEU A 376 7.30 -8.66 2.52
N MET A 377 7.25 -9.44 3.59
CA MET A 377 7.44 -8.96 4.96
C MET A 377 8.37 -9.88 5.74
N ARG A 378 9.12 -9.26 6.65
CA ARG A 378 9.95 -9.94 7.65
C ARG A 378 9.30 -9.93 9.04
N GLY A 379 9.99 -10.42 10.07
CA GLY A 379 9.46 -10.58 11.43
C GLY A 379 8.77 -9.34 12.01
N PRO A 380 9.29 -8.12 11.79
CA PRO A 380 8.58 -6.90 12.17
C PRO A 380 7.33 -6.55 11.38
N GLU A 381 6.87 -7.34 10.41
CA GLU A 381 5.61 -7.13 9.68
C GLU A 381 5.47 -5.74 9.06
N LEU A 382 6.57 -5.22 8.51
CA LEU A 382 6.59 -4.02 7.69
C LEU A 382 6.79 -4.44 6.24
N VAL A 383 6.07 -3.80 5.31
CA VAL A 383 6.16 -4.18 3.90
C VAL A 383 7.50 -3.69 3.33
N VAL A 384 8.35 -4.65 2.97
CA VAL A 384 9.66 -4.38 2.35
C VAL A 384 9.44 -4.00 0.89
N LYS A 385 8.73 -4.85 0.15
CA LYS A 385 8.33 -4.59 -1.23
C LYS A 385 7.09 -5.37 -1.62
N TYR A 386 6.47 -4.96 -2.72
CA TYR A 386 5.45 -5.71 -3.42
C TYR A 386 6.09 -6.42 -4.62
N MET A 387 5.94 -7.75 -4.70
CA MET A 387 6.33 -8.52 -5.87
C MET A 387 5.15 -8.66 -6.81
N GLU A 388 5.24 -8.08 -8.00
CA GLU A 388 4.27 -8.24 -9.09
C GLU A 388 4.31 -9.67 -9.66
N GLY A 389 3.13 -10.25 -9.88
CA GLY A 389 2.93 -11.46 -10.66
C GLY A 389 2.19 -11.17 -11.98
N PRO A 390 1.75 -12.19 -12.71
CA PRO A 390 0.98 -12.00 -13.94
C PRO A 390 -0.40 -11.40 -13.67
N VAL A 391 -0.88 -10.57 -14.59
CA VAL A 391 -2.27 -10.07 -14.58
C VAL A 391 -3.22 -11.18 -15.05
N LEU A 392 -4.31 -11.39 -14.32
CA LEU A 392 -5.36 -12.32 -14.75
C LEU A 392 -6.12 -11.78 -15.98
N PRO A 393 -6.52 -12.64 -16.94
CA PRO A 393 -7.31 -12.21 -18.09
C PRO A 393 -8.61 -11.52 -17.69
N GLY A 394 -8.97 -10.44 -18.38
CA GLY A 394 -10.25 -9.74 -18.22
C GLY A 394 -10.33 -8.70 -17.10
N ALA A 395 -9.33 -8.60 -16.22
CA ALA A 395 -9.23 -7.57 -15.16
C ALA A 395 -10.44 -7.44 -14.20
N THR A 396 -11.35 -8.40 -14.20
CA THR A 396 -12.52 -8.48 -13.30
C THR A 396 -12.20 -9.17 -11.99
N ILE A 397 -11.12 -9.96 -11.96
CA ILE A 397 -10.59 -10.65 -10.79
C ILE A 397 -9.14 -10.21 -10.57
N GLU A 398 -8.81 -9.99 -9.32
CA GLU A 398 -7.50 -9.60 -8.83
C GLU A 398 -6.99 -10.63 -7.86
N TYR A 399 -5.70 -10.55 -7.53
CA TYR A 399 -5.18 -11.28 -6.38
C TYR A 399 -4.16 -10.47 -5.58
N ALA A 400 -4.12 -10.80 -4.31
CA ALA A 400 -3.19 -10.25 -3.35
C ALA A 400 -2.57 -11.39 -2.53
N GLY A 401 -1.29 -11.26 -2.22
CA GLY A 401 -0.58 -12.21 -1.39
C GLY A 401 0.17 -11.57 -0.25
N SER A 402 0.37 -12.35 0.81
CA SER A 402 1.17 -11.95 1.96
C SER A 402 2.22 -13.04 2.21
N PHE A 403 3.48 -12.65 2.17
CA PHE A 403 4.61 -13.52 2.51
C PHE A 403 5.26 -13.03 3.80
N LEU A 404 5.40 -13.94 4.77
CA LEU A 404 6.08 -13.68 6.05
C LEU A 404 7.29 -14.60 6.20
N VAL A 405 8.46 -14.01 6.41
CA VAL A 405 9.72 -14.71 6.65
C VAL A 405 9.67 -15.54 7.94
N ASP A 406 10.28 -16.72 7.90
CA ASP A 406 10.43 -17.56 9.08
C ASP A 406 11.47 -17.00 10.07
N PRO A 407 11.19 -16.96 11.39
CA PRO A 407 12.12 -16.45 12.40
C PRO A 407 13.53 -17.07 12.35
N ALA A 408 13.66 -18.33 11.91
CA ALA A 408 14.94 -19.01 11.84
C ALA A 408 15.90 -18.41 10.79
N VAL A 409 15.38 -17.74 9.77
CA VAL A 409 16.18 -17.13 8.70
C VAL A 409 16.07 -15.60 8.63
N GLU A 410 15.33 -14.98 9.55
CA GLU A 410 15.10 -13.53 9.66
C GLU A 410 16.39 -12.71 9.49
N SER A 411 17.48 -13.14 10.13
CA SER A 411 18.76 -12.41 10.07
C SER A 411 19.32 -12.30 8.64
N ALA A 412 19.12 -13.31 7.79
CA ALA A 412 19.55 -13.28 6.40
C ALA A 412 18.79 -12.23 5.58
N PHE A 413 17.47 -12.15 5.78
CA PHE A 413 16.61 -11.17 5.12
C PHE A 413 16.92 -9.75 5.61
N ALA A 414 17.02 -9.54 6.92
CA ALA A 414 17.36 -8.25 7.51
C ALA A 414 18.72 -7.70 7.02
N LYS A 415 19.73 -8.56 6.86
CA LYS A 415 21.04 -8.16 6.30
C LYS A 415 21.02 -7.85 4.80
N SER A 416 20.01 -8.36 4.08
CA SER A 416 19.86 -8.13 2.63
C SER A 416 19.10 -6.83 2.31
N GLU A 417 18.47 -6.21 3.31
CA GLU A 417 17.77 -4.94 3.15
C GLU A 417 18.78 -3.80 2.96
N PRO A 418 18.66 -3.01 1.88
CA PRO A 418 19.39 -1.77 1.77
C PRO A 418 18.87 -0.78 2.83
N PRO A 419 19.60 0.31 3.10
CA PRO A 419 19.19 1.28 4.10
C PRO A 419 17.87 2.01 3.83
N THR A 420 17.42 2.02 2.58
CA THR A 420 16.11 2.52 2.16
C THR A 420 14.98 1.54 2.48
N HIS A 421 15.32 0.35 2.97
CA HIS A 421 14.45 -0.77 3.33
C HIS A 421 13.50 -1.26 2.23
N ASP A 422 13.67 -0.85 0.98
CA ASP A 422 12.72 -1.01 -0.14
C ASP A 422 12.93 -2.26 -1.01
N ASP A 423 13.93 -3.07 -0.69
CA ASP A 423 14.21 -4.30 -1.42
C ASP A 423 14.92 -5.33 -0.54
N TRP A 424 14.99 -6.58 -1.01
CA TRP A 424 15.94 -7.57 -0.52
C TRP A 424 16.94 -7.83 -1.63
N SER A 425 18.18 -7.39 -1.41
CA SER A 425 19.30 -7.50 -2.34
C SER A 425 20.24 -8.63 -1.90
N PRO A 426 20.12 -9.86 -2.45
CA PRO A 426 20.95 -10.98 -2.03
C PRO A 426 22.43 -10.76 -2.33
N ASP A 427 22.73 -9.97 -3.37
CA ASP A 427 24.09 -9.72 -3.84
C ASP A 427 24.94 -8.90 -2.85
N MET A 428 24.28 -8.22 -1.91
CA MET A 428 24.93 -7.48 -0.82
C MET A 428 25.41 -8.39 0.32
N LEU A 429 24.93 -9.63 0.38
CA LEU A 429 25.25 -10.56 1.45
C LEU A 429 26.62 -11.22 1.21
N GLU A 430 27.47 -11.22 2.23
CA GLU A 430 28.77 -11.91 2.18
C GLU A 430 28.63 -13.43 2.35
N ASN A 431 27.65 -13.88 3.14
CA ASN A 431 27.42 -15.29 3.41
C ASN A 431 26.63 -15.96 2.28
N ASP A 432 27.21 -17.00 1.66
CA ASP A 432 26.62 -17.72 0.53
C ASP A 432 25.32 -18.48 0.87
N TRP A 433 25.13 -18.88 2.13
CA TRP A 433 23.91 -19.56 2.58
C TRP A 433 22.78 -18.57 2.78
N GLU A 434 23.05 -17.45 3.46
CA GLU A 434 22.09 -16.34 3.60
C GLU A 434 21.67 -15.83 2.23
N ARG A 435 22.63 -15.65 1.29
CA ARG A 435 22.35 -15.27 -0.10
C ARG A 435 21.43 -16.26 -0.80
N ARG A 436 21.65 -17.56 -0.61
CA ARG A 436 20.82 -18.62 -1.19
C ARG A 436 19.39 -18.59 -0.66
N TYR A 437 19.19 -18.39 0.64
CA TYR A 437 17.86 -18.29 1.23
C TYR A 437 17.01 -17.20 0.58
N VAL A 438 17.54 -15.98 0.49
CA VAL A 438 16.80 -14.85 -0.09
C VAL A 438 16.50 -15.10 -1.58
N ARG A 439 17.47 -15.58 -2.36
CA ARG A 439 17.26 -15.90 -3.79
C ARG A 439 16.22 -17.01 -4.00
N ILE A 440 16.28 -18.08 -3.20
CA ILE A 440 15.34 -19.21 -3.31
C ILE A 440 13.93 -18.76 -2.95
N ALA A 441 13.76 -17.97 -1.89
CA ALA A 441 12.45 -17.44 -1.51
C ALA A 441 11.85 -16.58 -2.63
N GLN A 442 12.59 -15.59 -3.13
CA GLN A 442 12.12 -14.72 -4.21
C GLN A 442 11.75 -15.51 -5.47
N ARG A 443 12.60 -16.45 -5.88
CA ARG A 443 12.32 -17.31 -7.05
C ARG A 443 11.08 -18.16 -6.84
N ARG A 444 10.95 -18.82 -5.68
CA ARG A 444 9.83 -19.72 -5.41
C ARG A 444 8.50 -18.98 -5.34
N ILE A 445 8.48 -17.78 -4.77
CA ILE A 445 7.28 -16.93 -4.76
C ILE A 445 6.89 -16.55 -6.19
N ALA A 446 7.86 -16.17 -7.04
CA ALA A 446 7.59 -15.86 -8.44
C ALA A 446 7.05 -17.07 -9.22
N GLU A 447 7.60 -18.28 -9.00
CA GLU A 447 7.08 -19.53 -9.58
C GLU A 447 5.62 -19.80 -9.17
N ILE A 448 5.31 -19.66 -7.87
CA ILE A 448 3.95 -19.85 -7.36
C ILE A 448 2.99 -18.81 -7.94
N LEU A 449 3.41 -17.55 -8.09
CA LEU A 449 2.60 -16.51 -8.71
C LEU A 449 2.24 -16.84 -10.16
N GLN A 450 3.18 -17.39 -10.92
CA GLN A 450 2.93 -17.83 -12.29
C GLN A 450 1.91 -18.97 -12.34
N GLU A 451 2.06 -19.96 -11.46
CA GLU A 451 1.13 -21.10 -11.35
C GLU A 451 -0.26 -20.64 -10.90
N TYR A 452 -0.34 -19.78 -9.89
CA TYR A 452 -1.59 -19.29 -9.33
C TYR A 452 -2.38 -18.38 -10.30
N ALA A 453 -1.66 -17.64 -11.14
CA ALA A 453 -2.23 -16.83 -12.20
C ALA A 453 -2.52 -17.62 -13.48
N SER A 454 -2.03 -18.86 -13.59
CA SER A 454 -2.32 -19.72 -14.73
C SER A 454 -3.76 -20.23 -14.65
N PRO A 455 -4.53 -20.22 -15.75
CA PRO A 455 -5.77 -20.98 -15.80
C PRO A 455 -5.45 -22.45 -15.57
N LEU A 456 -6.23 -23.14 -14.73
CA LEU A 456 -6.02 -24.55 -14.40
C LEU A 456 -5.88 -25.35 -15.72
N PRO A 457 -4.83 -26.17 -15.88
CA PRO A 457 -4.78 -27.15 -16.95
C PRO A 457 -5.96 -28.11 -16.73
N VAL A 458 -6.87 -28.17 -17.70
CA VAL A 458 -7.92 -29.17 -17.69
C VAL A 458 -7.24 -30.51 -17.92
N GLU A 459 -7.09 -31.31 -16.86
CA GLU A 459 -6.69 -32.72 -16.98
C GLU A 459 -7.76 -33.45 -17.78
N SER A 460 -7.53 -33.53 -19.09
CA SER A 460 -8.22 -34.47 -19.94
C SER A 460 -7.52 -35.81 -19.75
N GLU A 461 -8.18 -36.78 -19.11
CA GLU A 461 -7.71 -38.17 -19.13
C GLU A 461 -7.51 -38.60 -20.58
N SER A 462 -6.25 -38.81 -20.97
CA SER A 462 -5.92 -39.37 -22.27
C SER A 462 -6.02 -40.89 -22.23
N VAL A 463 -6.99 -41.46 -22.94
CA VAL A 463 -6.70 -42.66 -23.76
C VAL A 463 -6.16 -42.15 -25.10
N THR A 464 -4.83 -42.06 -25.16
CA THR A 464 -3.93 -42.17 -26.32
C THR A 464 -4.50 -41.95 -27.73
N THR A 465 -4.32 -40.75 -28.34
CA THR A 465 -3.25 -40.40 -29.31
C THR A 465 -3.61 -39.17 -30.14
N VAL A 466 -2.74 -38.15 -30.02
CA VAL A 466 -2.38 -37.10 -31.01
C VAL A 466 -3.50 -36.34 -31.72
N GLY A 467 -3.72 -35.10 -31.25
CA GLY A 467 -3.90 -33.95 -32.13
C GLY A 467 -5.21 -33.19 -32.00
N GLY A 468 -5.09 -31.90 -31.65
CA GLY A 468 -6.04 -30.88 -32.11
C GLY A 468 -6.92 -30.24 -31.06
N LEU A 469 -6.42 -29.13 -30.51
CA LEU A 469 -7.14 -27.89 -30.18
C LEU A 469 -8.58 -27.86 -30.73
N GLY A 470 -9.60 -27.84 -29.87
CA GLY A 470 -10.97 -27.62 -30.34
C GLY A 470 -12.05 -27.55 -29.25
N GLY A 471 -11.92 -28.30 -28.15
CA GLY A 471 -13.00 -28.43 -27.16
C GLY A 471 -13.18 -27.26 -26.18
N PHE A 472 -12.14 -26.46 -25.93
CA PHE A 472 -12.15 -25.39 -24.90
C PHE A 472 -12.26 -23.96 -25.46
N SER A 473 -12.39 -23.80 -26.78
CA SER A 473 -12.68 -22.49 -27.37
C SER A 473 -14.18 -22.14 -27.34
N ASP A 474 -15.07 -23.13 -27.25
CA ASP A 474 -16.51 -22.88 -27.24
C ASP A 474 -17.05 -22.49 -25.85
N GLU A 475 -16.39 -22.92 -24.76
CA GLU A 475 -16.83 -22.63 -23.37
C GLU A 475 -16.13 -21.43 -22.71
N LEU A 476 -15.01 -20.95 -23.26
CA LEU A 476 -14.51 -19.59 -22.93
C LEU A 476 -15.23 -18.51 -23.74
N GLY A 477 -15.93 -18.88 -24.82
CA GLY A 477 -16.77 -17.96 -25.59
C GLY A 477 -17.98 -17.42 -24.82
N SER A 478 -18.45 -18.11 -23.78
CA SER A 478 -19.60 -17.68 -22.96
C SER A 478 -19.22 -16.77 -21.78
N ILE A 479 -17.94 -16.71 -21.41
CA ILE A 479 -17.44 -15.82 -20.33
C ILE A 479 -16.66 -14.62 -20.91
N PHE A 480 -16.40 -14.58 -22.23
CA PHE A 480 -15.96 -13.40 -22.97
C PHE A 480 -17.11 -12.78 -23.79
N LEU A 481 -17.96 -11.97 -23.16
CA LEU A 481 -18.84 -11.06 -23.90
C LEU A 481 -18.22 -9.67 -24.01
N GLY A 482 -17.36 -9.50 -25.01
CA GLY A 482 -16.83 -8.18 -25.35
C GLY A 482 -15.59 -8.15 -26.24
N GLU A 483 -15.67 -8.65 -27.48
CA GLU A 483 -15.16 -7.97 -28.68
C GLU A 483 -15.43 -8.81 -29.94
N ALA A 484 -15.93 -8.14 -30.99
CA ALA A 484 -16.22 -8.75 -32.27
C ALA A 484 -14.94 -8.94 -33.10
N GLY A 485 -14.64 -10.16 -33.57
CA GLY A 485 -13.49 -10.40 -34.43
C GLY A 485 -13.59 -11.69 -35.25
N SER A 486 -13.46 -11.54 -36.57
CA SER A 486 -13.69 -12.52 -37.64
C SER A 486 -12.70 -13.69 -37.64
N GLY A 487 -13.21 -14.93 -37.75
CA GLY A 487 -12.40 -16.11 -38.03
C GLY A 487 -11.81 -16.11 -39.45
N LEU A 488 -10.48 -16.00 -39.53
CA LEU A 488 -9.65 -16.23 -40.72
C LEU A 488 -9.58 -17.74 -41.01
N SER A 489 -9.89 -18.15 -42.24
CA SER A 489 -9.67 -19.51 -42.73
C SER A 489 -8.30 -19.60 -43.43
N VAL A 490 -7.50 -20.61 -43.06
CA VAL A 490 -6.33 -21.05 -43.84
C VAL A 490 -6.61 -22.51 -44.26
N PRO A 491 -6.27 -22.90 -45.50
CA PRO A 491 -7.01 -23.91 -46.26
C PRO A 491 -6.47 -25.31 -46.02
N ASP A 492 -7.36 -26.30 -46.12
CA ASP A 492 -6.99 -27.71 -46.22
C ASP A 492 -7.23 -28.22 -47.65
N ASP A 493 -6.21 -28.88 -48.18
CA ASP A 493 -6.08 -29.32 -49.57
C ASP A 493 -6.59 -30.77 -49.73
N GLY A 494 -7.55 -30.96 -50.64
CA GLY A 494 -7.84 -32.21 -51.37
C GLY A 494 -8.55 -33.34 -50.59
N GLY A 495 -9.71 -33.89 -50.98
CA GLY A 495 -10.50 -33.76 -52.19
C GLY A 495 -11.04 -35.13 -52.59
N THR A 496 -12.36 -35.35 -52.50
CA THR A 496 -13.10 -36.20 -53.45
C THR A 496 -14.59 -35.85 -53.47
N ALA A 497 -15.00 -35.33 -54.63
CA ALA A 497 -16.28 -35.50 -55.32
C ALA A 497 -17.61 -35.20 -54.57
N GLY A 498 -18.13 -34.01 -54.84
CA GLY A 498 -19.40 -33.90 -55.57
C GLY A 498 -20.67 -33.68 -54.75
N SER A 499 -21.09 -32.42 -54.61
CA SER A 499 -22.49 -32.00 -54.87
C SER A 499 -22.63 -30.49 -54.70
N ARG A 500 -23.32 -29.87 -55.66
CA ARG A 500 -23.74 -28.45 -55.65
C ARG A 500 -24.63 -28.22 -54.42
N ALA A 501 -24.18 -27.42 -53.47
CA ALA A 501 -25.00 -26.91 -52.38
C ALA A 501 -25.34 -25.43 -52.61
N VAL A 502 -26.64 -25.17 -52.64
CA VAL A 502 -27.30 -23.86 -52.71
C VAL A 502 -26.96 -23.06 -51.45
N GLY A 503 -26.61 -21.79 -51.60
CA GLY A 503 -26.31 -20.87 -50.50
C GLY A 503 -27.53 -20.66 -49.59
N GLY A 504 -27.46 -21.21 -48.37
CA GLY A 504 -28.41 -20.94 -47.30
C GLY A 504 -27.96 -19.74 -46.47
N THR A 505 -28.72 -18.65 -46.53
CA THR A 505 -28.58 -17.48 -45.65
C THR A 505 -28.90 -17.92 -44.20
N ARG A 506 -27.92 -17.85 -43.29
CA ARG A 506 -28.16 -18.08 -41.85
C ARG A 506 -29.21 -17.09 -41.32
N PRO A 507 -30.24 -17.54 -40.58
CA PRO A 507 -31.23 -16.63 -40.00
C PRO A 507 -30.59 -15.71 -38.96
N ARG A 508 -30.86 -14.40 -39.05
CA ARG A 508 -30.44 -13.40 -38.04
C ARG A 508 -31.23 -13.61 -36.74
N ARG A 509 -30.54 -13.64 -35.59
CA ARG A 509 -31.13 -13.75 -34.24
C ARG A 509 -31.09 -12.40 -33.51
N PRO A 510 -32.02 -12.12 -32.58
CA PRO A 510 -31.93 -10.94 -31.71
C PRO A 510 -30.65 -11.00 -30.86
N ARG A 511 -30.11 -9.84 -30.47
CA ARG A 511 -28.93 -9.76 -29.61
C ARG A 511 -29.30 -9.20 -28.24
N LEU A 512 -28.71 -9.76 -27.20
CA LEU A 512 -28.76 -9.22 -25.85
C LEU A 512 -27.45 -8.50 -25.56
N THR A 513 -27.54 -7.31 -24.97
CA THR A 513 -26.38 -6.58 -24.46
C THR A 513 -26.56 -6.41 -22.96
N ILE A 514 -25.69 -7.03 -22.17
CA ILE A 514 -25.67 -6.86 -20.71
C ILE A 514 -25.00 -5.52 -20.40
N ALA A 515 -25.46 -4.84 -19.36
CA ALA A 515 -24.87 -3.58 -18.92
C ALA A 515 -23.40 -3.77 -18.46
N PRO A 516 -22.53 -2.75 -18.56
CA PRO A 516 -21.09 -2.87 -18.30
C PRO A 516 -20.74 -3.25 -16.84
N ASP A 517 -21.64 -2.97 -15.90
CA ASP A 517 -21.59 -3.33 -14.49
C ASP A 517 -21.99 -4.80 -14.23
N GLY A 518 -22.48 -5.51 -15.25
CA GLY A 518 -22.80 -6.93 -15.17
C GLY A 518 -24.00 -7.24 -14.28
N GLY A 519 -23.92 -8.34 -13.54
CA GLY A 519 -24.91 -8.72 -12.54
C GLY A 519 -24.44 -8.40 -11.13
N HIS A 520 -25.33 -7.90 -10.27
CA HIS A 520 -25.03 -7.53 -8.89
C HIS A 520 -26.06 -8.08 -7.91
N LEU A 521 -25.67 -8.21 -6.64
CA LEU A 521 -26.58 -8.59 -5.56
C LEU A 521 -27.22 -7.35 -4.95
N GLU A 522 -28.56 -7.35 -4.84
CA GLU A 522 -29.30 -6.31 -4.13
C GLU A 522 -30.43 -6.88 -3.27
N LEU A 523 -30.93 -6.06 -2.35
CA LEU A 523 -32.12 -6.36 -1.54
C LEU A 523 -33.37 -5.92 -2.30
N PHE A 524 -34.09 -6.88 -2.86
CA PHE A 524 -35.35 -6.66 -3.57
C PHE A 524 -36.52 -7.17 -2.72
N GLU A 525 -37.44 -6.26 -2.34
CA GLU A 525 -38.62 -6.55 -1.50
C GLU A 525 -38.29 -7.27 -0.18
N GLY A 526 -37.16 -6.91 0.44
CA GLY A 526 -36.71 -7.48 1.72
C GLY A 526 -36.08 -8.86 1.59
N ARG A 527 -35.85 -9.36 0.37
CA ARG A 527 -35.14 -10.62 0.09
C ARG A 527 -33.89 -10.35 -0.75
N ARG A 528 -32.87 -11.20 -0.64
CA ARG A 528 -31.67 -11.12 -1.48
C ARG A 528 -32.03 -11.58 -2.90
N ALA A 529 -31.69 -10.77 -3.88
CA ALA A 529 -31.89 -11.07 -5.29
C ALA A 529 -30.62 -10.73 -6.08
N PHE A 530 -30.35 -11.54 -7.11
CA PHE A 530 -29.36 -11.23 -8.12
C PHE A 530 -30.05 -10.48 -9.25
N ALA A 531 -29.55 -9.28 -9.56
CA ALA A 531 -30.10 -8.39 -10.56
C ALA A 531 -29.15 -8.33 -11.76
N VAL A 532 -29.70 -8.45 -12.98
CA VAL A 532 -28.95 -8.27 -14.22
C VAL A 532 -29.67 -7.28 -15.12
N ASP A 533 -28.95 -6.25 -15.54
CA ASP A 533 -29.42 -5.24 -16.47
C ASP A 533 -29.02 -5.60 -17.91
N PHE A 534 -29.99 -5.57 -18.83
CA PHE A 534 -29.78 -5.91 -20.23
C PHE A 534 -30.64 -5.07 -21.20
N ALA A 535 -30.16 -4.93 -22.43
CA ALA A 535 -30.89 -4.36 -23.55
C ALA A 535 -31.11 -5.42 -24.64
N VAL A 536 -32.22 -5.31 -25.37
CA VAL A 536 -32.56 -6.21 -26.49
C VAL A 536 -32.41 -5.46 -27.81
N GLU A 537 -31.53 -5.94 -28.68
CA GLU A 537 -31.46 -5.51 -30.08
C GLU A 537 -32.31 -6.46 -30.94
N HIS A 538 -33.43 -5.93 -31.42
CA HIS A 538 -34.39 -6.70 -32.21
C HIS A 538 -33.91 -6.96 -33.64
N VAL A 539 -34.33 -8.10 -34.22
CA VAL A 539 -34.13 -8.34 -35.65
C VAL A 539 -34.98 -7.35 -36.44
N PRO A 540 -34.43 -6.65 -37.46
CA PRO A 540 -35.19 -5.70 -38.27
C PRO A 540 -36.44 -6.35 -38.88
N GLY A 541 -37.62 -5.78 -38.61
CA GLY A 541 -38.92 -6.30 -39.07
C GLY A 541 -39.63 -7.28 -38.13
N SER A 542 -39.01 -7.64 -36.99
CA SER A 542 -39.70 -8.42 -35.95
C SER A 542 -40.66 -7.56 -35.13
N THR A 543 -41.85 -8.11 -34.82
CA THR A 543 -42.86 -7.44 -33.97
C THR A 543 -42.60 -7.64 -32.49
N ARG A 544 -41.82 -8.67 -32.11
CA ARG A 544 -41.45 -9.00 -30.73
C ARG A 544 -40.18 -9.87 -30.64
N SER A 545 -39.53 -9.85 -29.48
CA SER A 545 -38.49 -10.80 -29.07
C SER A 545 -38.85 -11.42 -27.74
N ILE A 546 -38.52 -12.69 -27.55
CA ILE A 546 -38.76 -13.43 -26.31
C ILE A 546 -37.41 -13.65 -25.65
N VAL A 547 -37.25 -13.21 -24.41
CA VAL A 547 -36.07 -13.44 -23.59
C VAL A 547 -36.38 -14.54 -22.58
N LEU A 548 -35.52 -15.55 -22.50
CA LEU A 548 -35.60 -16.67 -21.56
C LEU A 548 -34.50 -16.50 -20.52
N ALA A 549 -34.81 -16.79 -19.26
CA ALA A 549 -33.83 -16.85 -18.18
C ALA A 549 -33.76 -18.28 -17.65
N GLU A 550 -32.56 -18.87 -17.71
CA GLU A 550 -32.26 -20.16 -17.11
C GLU A 550 -31.28 -19.95 -15.96
N SER A 551 -31.74 -20.25 -14.74
CA SER A 551 -30.94 -20.13 -13.52
C SER A 551 -30.50 -21.49 -13.02
N SER A 552 -29.22 -21.62 -12.65
CA SER A 552 -28.62 -22.87 -12.16
C SER A 552 -27.78 -22.62 -10.90
N VAL A 553 -27.53 -23.68 -10.13
CA VAL A 553 -26.71 -23.63 -8.91
C VAL A 553 -25.30 -24.12 -9.21
N VAL A 554 -24.30 -23.40 -8.68
CA VAL A 554 -22.88 -23.74 -8.83
C VAL A 554 -22.38 -24.34 -7.52
N LEU A 555 -21.91 -25.59 -7.58
CA LEU A 555 -21.38 -26.33 -6.42
C LEU A 555 -19.86 -26.16 -6.26
N GLU A 556 -19.35 -26.43 -5.04
CA GLU A 556 -17.91 -26.53 -4.78
C GLU A 556 -17.29 -27.60 -5.70
N GLY A 557 -16.42 -27.17 -6.61
CA GLY A 557 -15.87 -28.01 -7.69
C GLY A 557 -16.29 -27.59 -9.10
N HIS A 558 -17.03 -26.48 -9.27
CA HIS A 558 -17.39 -25.87 -10.56
C HIS A 558 -18.31 -26.73 -11.46
N ALA A 559 -18.99 -27.72 -10.90
CA ALA A 559 -20.07 -28.41 -11.60
C ALA A 559 -21.35 -27.54 -11.58
N ILE A 560 -21.94 -27.32 -12.76
CA ILE A 560 -23.27 -26.70 -12.91
C ILE A 560 -24.30 -27.82 -12.81
N GLU A 561 -25.11 -27.82 -11.75
CA GLU A 561 -26.19 -28.79 -11.59
C GLU A 561 -27.53 -28.08 -11.85
N THR A 562 -28.31 -28.62 -12.78
CA THR A 562 -29.64 -28.10 -13.12
C THR A 562 -30.72 -28.60 -12.16
N ASP A 563 -30.45 -29.68 -11.43
CA ASP A 563 -31.29 -30.19 -10.35
C ASP A 563 -30.66 -29.86 -8.98
N PRO A 564 -31.39 -29.24 -8.04
CA PRO A 564 -30.85 -28.91 -6.73
C PRO A 564 -30.59 -30.17 -5.89
N PRO A 565 -29.57 -30.18 -5.01
CA PRO A 565 -29.39 -31.25 -4.03
C PRO A 565 -30.63 -31.35 -3.13
N ALA A 566 -30.94 -32.57 -2.67
CA ALA A 566 -32.17 -32.87 -1.92
C ALA A 566 -32.33 -31.95 -0.69
N GLY A 567 -33.26 -30.99 -0.77
CA GLY A 567 -33.59 -30.04 0.30
C GLY A 567 -33.14 -28.59 0.09
N ALA A 568 -32.40 -28.27 -0.98
CA ALA A 568 -32.05 -26.90 -1.35
C ALA A 568 -33.11 -26.27 -2.28
N GLY A 569 -33.41 -24.97 -2.11
CA GLY A 569 -34.32 -24.26 -3.01
C GLY A 569 -33.64 -23.92 -4.34
N SER A 570 -34.33 -24.14 -5.47
CA SER A 570 -33.84 -23.70 -6.78
C SER A 570 -33.93 -22.18 -6.93
N PRO A 571 -32.95 -21.54 -7.61
CA PRO A 571 -33.09 -20.15 -8.00
C PRO A 571 -34.27 -20.02 -8.98
N GLU A 572 -35.11 -19.01 -8.74
CA GLU A 572 -36.31 -18.73 -9.53
C GLU A 572 -36.30 -17.26 -9.96
N VAL A 573 -36.79 -16.99 -11.18
CA VAL A 573 -37.00 -15.61 -11.64
C VAL A 573 -38.13 -14.98 -10.82
N ILE A 574 -37.79 -13.97 -10.02
CA ILE A 574 -38.71 -13.21 -9.18
C ILE A 574 -39.61 -12.33 -10.06
N CYS A 575 -39.00 -11.46 -10.86
CA CYS A 575 -39.69 -10.66 -11.87
C CYS A 575 -38.71 -10.00 -12.84
N TRP A 576 -39.28 -9.48 -13.93
CA TRP A 576 -38.61 -8.60 -14.88
C TRP A 576 -39.15 -7.19 -14.71
N VAL A 577 -38.30 -6.19 -14.82
CA VAL A 577 -38.68 -4.77 -14.75
C VAL A 577 -38.31 -4.11 -16.07
N GLY A 578 -39.30 -3.51 -16.72
CA GLY A 578 -39.12 -2.78 -17.97
C GLY A 578 -38.60 -1.35 -17.79
N PRO A 579 -38.19 -0.70 -18.88
CA PRO A 579 -37.74 0.69 -18.87
C PRO A 579 -38.78 1.70 -18.33
N ASP A 580 -40.06 1.34 -18.39
CA ASP A 580 -41.19 2.13 -17.86
C ASP A 580 -41.51 1.83 -16.39
N GLY A 581 -40.70 0.98 -15.74
CA GLY A 581 -40.89 0.53 -14.36
C GLY A 581 -41.98 -0.52 -14.17
N ARG A 582 -42.61 -1.01 -15.25
CA ARG A 582 -43.63 -2.07 -15.15
C ARG A 582 -42.98 -3.42 -14.89
N ARG A 583 -43.66 -4.24 -14.09
CA ARG A 583 -43.22 -5.57 -13.70
C ARG A 583 -43.87 -6.64 -14.57
N HIS A 584 -43.08 -7.64 -14.93
CA HIS A 584 -43.51 -8.83 -15.65
C HIS A 584 -43.09 -10.07 -14.85
N THR A 585 -43.94 -11.09 -14.82
CA THR A 585 -43.70 -12.34 -14.09
C THR A 585 -43.68 -13.53 -15.04
N GLY A 586 -42.89 -14.55 -14.70
CA GLY A 586 -42.70 -15.76 -15.52
C GLY A 586 -41.24 -16.02 -15.90
N ASP A 587 -40.97 -17.21 -16.43
CA ASP A 587 -39.67 -17.70 -16.93
C ASP A 587 -39.20 -17.01 -18.22
N ARG A 588 -40.13 -16.31 -18.88
CA ARG A 588 -39.93 -15.66 -20.17
C ARG A 588 -40.46 -14.24 -20.15
N LEU A 589 -39.73 -13.34 -20.82
CA LEU A 589 -40.12 -11.96 -21.05
C LEU A 589 -40.41 -11.74 -22.53
N ILE A 590 -41.58 -11.17 -22.84
CA ILE A 590 -41.93 -10.77 -24.21
C ILE A 590 -41.67 -9.27 -24.37
N VAL A 591 -40.67 -8.92 -25.18
CA VAL A 591 -40.28 -7.55 -25.48
C VAL A 591 -40.84 -7.16 -26.85
N SER A 592 -41.65 -6.09 -26.90
CA SER A 592 -42.18 -5.55 -28.16
C SER A 592 -41.03 -5.04 -29.05
N GLY A 593 -41.11 -5.25 -30.36
CA GLY A 593 -40.09 -4.77 -31.31
C GLY A 593 -39.96 -3.25 -31.42
N GLN A 594 -40.85 -2.50 -30.76
CA GLN A 594 -40.76 -1.04 -30.62
C GLN A 594 -40.23 -0.59 -29.24
N ALA A 595 -40.02 -1.51 -28.30
CA ALA A 595 -39.51 -1.18 -26.98
C ALA A 595 -38.00 -0.89 -27.05
N THR A 596 -37.58 0.21 -26.44
CA THR A 596 -36.16 0.60 -26.33
C THR A 596 -35.88 0.98 -24.89
N GLY A 597 -34.66 0.68 -24.41
CA GLY A 597 -34.25 0.94 -23.03
C GLY A 597 -33.76 -0.31 -22.29
N MET A 598 -33.33 -0.10 -21.06
CA MET A 598 -32.78 -1.15 -20.19
C MET A 598 -33.88 -1.92 -19.48
N TRP A 599 -33.76 -3.24 -19.52
CA TRP A 599 -34.57 -4.19 -18.78
C TRP A 599 -33.73 -4.75 -17.64
N ARG A 600 -34.40 -5.10 -16.53
CA ARG A 600 -33.77 -5.75 -15.39
C ARG A 600 -34.46 -7.06 -15.09
N VAL A 601 -33.70 -8.13 -14.83
CA VAL A 601 -34.22 -9.39 -14.29
C VAL A 601 -33.77 -9.58 -12.86
N TYR A 602 -34.67 -10.04 -12.01
CA TYR A 602 -34.41 -10.38 -10.61
C TYR A 602 -34.54 -11.89 -10.41
N VAL A 603 -33.51 -12.52 -9.87
CA VAL A 603 -33.48 -13.97 -9.59
C VAL A 603 -33.24 -14.20 -8.10
N SER A 604 -33.96 -15.15 -7.51
CA SER A 604 -33.78 -15.51 -6.10
C SER A 604 -32.43 -16.18 -5.89
N VAL A 605 -31.79 -15.85 -4.76
CA VAL A 605 -30.51 -16.45 -4.37
C VAL A 605 -30.77 -17.38 -3.18
N PRO A 606 -30.57 -18.70 -3.33
CA PRO A 606 -30.68 -19.64 -2.21
C PRO A 606 -29.70 -19.29 -1.09
N THR A 607 -30.03 -19.69 0.14
CA THR A 607 -29.11 -19.53 1.27
C THR A 607 -27.96 -20.52 1.07
N ASP A 608 -26.72 -20.02 1.01
CA ASP A 608 -25.49 -20.83 0.89
C ASP A 608 -25.23 -21.46 -0.50
N ALA A 609 -25.65 -20.82 -1.59
CA ALA A 609 -25.33 -21.25 -2.95
C ALA A 609 -24.90 -20.10 -3.87
N ALA A 610 -23.94 -20.36 -4.75
CA ALA A 610 -23.64 -19.49 -5.90
C ALA A 610 -24.60 -19.84 -7.04
N ILE A 611 -25.06 -18.82 -7.78
CA ILE A 611 -25.99 -18.99 -8.89
C ILE A 611 -25.37 -18.52 -10.21
N ALA A 612 -25.70 -19.21 -11.29
CA ALA A 612 -25.42 -18.77 -12.65
C ALA A 612 -26.75 -18.48 -13.36
N LEU A 613 -26.78 -17.43 -14.19
CA LEU A 613 -27.94 -17.02 -14.96
C LEU A 613 -27.57 -16.91 -16.43
N ASP A 614 -28.20 -17.72 -17.28
CA ASP A 614 -28.13 -17.60 -18.74
C ASP A 614 -29.36 -16.84 -19.27
N LEU A 615 -29.12 -15.88 -20.15
CA LEU A 615 -30.16 -15.10 -20.81
C LEU A 615 -30.10 -15.34 -22.31
N GLN A 616 -31.20 -15.84 -22.88
CA GLN A 616 -31.30 -16.13 -24.31
C GLN A 616 -32.43 -15.36 -24.96
N ALA A 617 -32.18 -14.75 -26.13
CA ALA A 617 -33.21 -14.07 -26.91
C ALA A 617 -33.55 -14.82 -28.20
N VAL A 618 -34.84 -15.04 -28.42
CA VAL A 618 -35.39 -15.64 -29.65
C VAL A 618 -36.38 -14.70 -30.32
N SER A 619 -36.37 -14.64 -31.65
CA SER A 619 -37.30 -13.81 -32.41
C SER A 619 -38.70 -14.44 -32.37
N GLY A 620 -39.70 -13.71 -31.87
CA GLY A 620 -41.09 -14.17 -31.94
C GLY A 620 -41.70 -13.74 -33.28
N GLY A 621 -41.94 -14.68 -34.18
CA GLY A 621 -42.68 -14.42 -35.42
C GLY A 621 -44.13 -14.00 -35.17
N ALA A 622 -44.69 -13.30 -36.16
CA ALA A 622 -46.14 -13.14 -36.31
C ALA A 622 -46.74 -14.51 -36.68
N GLU A 623 -47.79 -14.92 -35.97
CA GLU A 623 -48.82 -15.76 -36.61
C GLU A 623 -49.65 -14.89 -37.54
#